data_AF-A0A966U3R0-F1
#
_entry.id   AF-A0A966U3R0-F1
#
_cell.length_a   1.000
_cell.length_b   1.000
_cell.length_c   1.000
_cell.angle_alpha   90.00
_cell.angle_beta   90.00
_cell.angle_gamma   90.00
#
_symmetry.space_group_name_H-M   'P 1'
#
loop_
_entity.id
_entity.type
_entity.pdbx_description
1 polymer ?
#
loop_
_entity_poly.entity_id
_entity_poly.type
_entity_poly.pdbx_seq_one_letter_code
_entity_poly.pdbx_strand_id
1 'polypeptide(L)'
;MSETTIIAMGSAGDGVALAPDGARRHIPRALPGEVLSAEGRLLRESPERVDPPCPHFSLCGACALQHWSGAAQSEWKRGRVEHALRQAGFAEAIVTLGHVSPPATRRRADLSILRAGDGS
;
A
#
# COMPACT_ATOMS: atom_id res chain seq x y z
N MET A 1 -21.01 9.69 -14.70
CA MET A 1 -19.75 9.88 -13.97
C MET A 1 -19.30 8.50 -13.50
N SER A 2 -18.22 7.94 -14.06
CA SER A 2 -17.79 6.58 -13.72
C SER A 2 -16.99 6.58 -12.42
N GLU A 3 -17.46 5.85 -11.41
CA GLU A 3 -16.72 5.59 -10.18
C GLU A 3 -15.85 4.34 -10.35
N THR A 4 -14.76 4.27 -9.59
CA THR A 4 -13.84 3.13 -9.60
C THR A 4 -13.67 2.62 -8.18
N THR A 5 -13.95 1.32 -7.97
CA THR A 5 -13.75 0.66 -6.67
C THR A 5 -12.41 -0.04 -6.63
N ILE A 6 -11.68 0.12 -5.54
CA ILE A 6 -10.44 -0.61 -5.28
C ILE A 6 -10.80 -1.98 -4.70
N ILE A 7 -10.37 -3.03 -5.40
CA ILE A 7 -10.78 -4.42 -5.11
C ILE A 7 -9.68 -5.21 -4.38
N ALA A 8 -8.43 -4.79 -4.49
CA ALA A 8 -7.29 -5.51 -3.92
C ALA A 8 -6.07 -4.59 -3.77
N MET A 9 -5.06 -5.10 -3.06
CA MET A 9 -3.72 -4.51 -3.03
C MET A 9 -2.78 -5.23 -3.98
N GLY A 10 -2.11 -4.46 -4.84
CA GLY A 10 -1.04 -4.88 -5.72
C GLY A 10 0.25 -5.15 -4.97
N SER A 11 1.21 -5.80 -5.64
CA SER A 11 2.46 -6.23 -5.02
C SER A 11 3.37 -5.09 -4.59
N ALA A 12 3.24 -3.91 -5.19
CA ALA A 12 4.01 -2.73 -4.84
C ALA A 12 3.39 -1.93 -3.67
N GLY A 13 2.26 -2.38 -3.13
CA GLY A 13 1.53 -1.66 -2.08
C GLY A 13 0.63 -0.56 -2.63
N ASP A 14 0.10 -0.77 -3.82
CA ASP A 14 -0.79 0.10 -4.58
C ASP A 14 -2.18 -0.52 -4.74
N GLY A 15 -3.22 0.30 -4.75
CA GLY A 15 -4.60 -0.19 -4.91
C GLY A 15 -4.82 -0.69 -6.34
N VAL A 16 -5.52 -1.82 -6.47
CA VAL A 16 -5.90 -2.38 -7.77
C VAL A 16 -7.39 -2.21 -7.97
N ALA A 17 -7.76 -1.62 -9.10
CA ALA A 17 -9.13 -1.55 -9.58
C ALA A 17 -9.31 -2.34 -10.87
N LEU A 18 -10.52 -2.84 -11.10
CA LEU A 18 -10.92 -3.42 -12.38
C LEU A 18 -11.66 -2.35 -13.19
N ALA A 19 -11.11 -2.01 -14.35
CA ALA A 19 -11.75 -1.09 -15.26
C ALA A 19 -12.90 -1.77 -16.05
N PRO A 20 -13.84 -1.01 -16.63
CA PRO A 20 -14.95 -1.57 -17.39
C PRO A 20 -14.53 -2.42 -18.60
N ASP A 21 -13.34 -2.19 -19.13
CA ASP A 21 -12.70 -2.94 -20.22
C ASP A 21 -12.02 -4.25 -19.75
N GLY A 22 -12.12 -4.57 -18.46
CA GLY A 22 -11.46 -5.73 -17.84
C GLY A 22 -9.98 -5.53 -17.52
N ALA A 23 -9.39 -4.36 -17.85
CA ALA A 23 -8.00 -4.07 -17.52
C ALA A 23 -7.84 -3.79 -16.02
N ARG A 24 -6.70 -4.20 -15.46
CA ARG A 24 -6.32 -3.85 -14.08
C ARG A 24 -5.64 -2.48 -14.07
N ARG A 25 -6.12 -1.57 -13.23
CA ARG A 25 -5.50 -0.27 -13.00
C ARG A 25 -4.89 -0.22 -11.61
N HIS A 26 -3.65 0.23 -11.57
CA HIS A 26 -2.84 0.37 -10.37
C HIS A 26 -2.88 1.83 -9.92
N ILE A 27 -3.36 2.06 -8.70
CA ILE A 27 -3.67 3.38 -8.18
C ILE A 27 -2.84 3.60 -6.91
N PRO A 28 -1.84 4.49 -6.96
CA PRO A 28 -0.98 4.77 -5.81
C PRO A 28 -1.79 5.25 -4.61
N ARG A 29 -1.46 4.73 -3.41
CA ARG A 29 -2.03 5.14 -2.12
C ARG A 29 -3.55 4.95 -1.98
N ALA A 30 -4.14 4.10 -2.82
CA ALA A 30 -5.52 3.68 -2.68
C ALA A 30 -5.59 2.32 -1.98
N LEU A 31 -6.64 2.10 -1.18
CA LEU A 31 -6.83 0.91 -0.35
C LEU A 31 -8.07 0.11 -0.77
N PRO A 32 -8.14 -1.20 -0.51
CA PRO A 32 -9.32 -2.00 -0.80
C PRO A 32 -10.55 -1.46 -0.08
N GLY A 33 -11.68 -1.46 -0.78
CA GLY A 33 -12.96 -0.93 -0.30
C GLY A 33 -13.18 0.55 -0.61
N GLU A 34 -12.15 1.26 -1.07
CA GLU A 34 -12.28 2.65 -1.48
C GLU A 34 -13.02 2.82 -2.79
N VAL A 35 -13.70 3.96 -2.91
CA VAL A 35 -14.34 4.39 -4.14
C VAL A 35 -13.74 5.73 -4.54
N LEU A 36 -13.27 5.80 -5.78
CA LEU A 36 -12.70 6.99 -6.39
C LEU A 36 -13.59 7.48 -7.53
N SER A 37 -13.61 8.78 -7.78
CA SER A 37 -14.19 9.37 -8.98
C SER A 37 -13.35 9.02 -10.22
N ALA A 38 -13.85 9.34 -11.41
CA ALA A 38 -13.11 9.17 -12.67
C ALA A 38 -11.79 9.96 -12.69
N GLU A 39 -11.74 11.07 -11.98
CA GLU A 39 -10.59 11.97 -11.83
C GLU A 39 -9.64 11.53 -10.70
N GLY A 40 -9.95 10.43 -10.02
CA GLY A 40 -9.13 9.88 -8.93
C GLY A 40 -9.38 10.51 -7.56
N ARG A 41 -10.45 11.31 -7.40
CA ARG A 41 -10.82 11.88 -6.09
C ARG A 41 -11.45 10.81 -5.21
N LEU A 42 -11.02 10.71 -3.95
CA LEU A 42 -11.63 9.83 -2.96
C LEU A 42 -13.08 10.25 -2.65
N LEU A 43 -14.00 9.32 -2.85
CA LEU A 43 -15.43 9.49 -2.58
C LEU A 43 -15.86 8.72 -1.33
N ARG A 44 -15.25 7.56 -1.08
CA ARG A 44 -15.46 6.76 0.12
C ARG A 44 -14.16 6.12 0.59
N GLU A 45 -13.82 6.34 1.85
CA GLU A 45 -12.64 5.78 2.50
C GLU A 45 -12.83 4.32 2.91
N SER A 46 -11.71 3.59 2.94
CA SER A 46 -11.64 2.27 3.55
C SER A 46 -11.68 2.41 5.08
N PRO A 47 -12.37 1.53 5.81
CA PRO A 47 -12.30 1.52 7.28
C PRO A 47 -10.90 1.20 7.82
N GLU A 48 -10.05 0.61 6.98
CA GLU A 48 -8.65 0.31 7.32
C GLU A 48 -7.69 1.48 7.01
N ARG A 49 -8.19 2.59 6.45
CA ARG A 49 -7.38 3.79 6.23
C ARG A 49 -7.04 4.41 7.58
N VAL A 50 -5.77 4.80 7.73
CA VAL A 50 -5.28 5.54 8.90
C VAL A 50 -4.48 6.74 8.43
N ASP A 51 -4.40 7.77 9.27
CA ASP A 51 -3.49 8.88 9.04
C ASP A 51 -2.03 8.40 9.10
N PRO A 52 -1.22 8.61 8.06
CA PRO A 52 0.18 8.25 8.08
C PRO A 52 0.92 8.97 9.21
N PRO A 53 1.65 8.26 10.09
CA PRO A 53 2.38 8.90 11.18
C PRO A 53 3.56 9.76 10.70
N CYS A 54 4.08 9.52 9.49
CA CYS A 54 5.15 10.35 8.91
C CYS A 54 4.55 11.52 8.12
N PRO A 55 4.89 12.78 8.47
CA PRO A 55 4.41 13.95 7.73
C PRO A 55 4.94 14.01 6.29
N HIS A 56 6.04 13.30 6.01
CA HIS A 56 6.65 13.25 4.67
C HIS A 56 6.11 12.11 3.79
N PHE A 57 5.16 11.29 4.28
CA PHE A 57 4.70 10.09 3.59
C PHE A 57 4.27 10.33 2.13
N SER A 58 3.60 11.44 1.86
CA SER A 58 3.11 11.79 0.53
C SER A 58 4.20 12.21 -0.47
N LEU A 59 5.41 12.53 0.00
CA LEU A 59 6.48 13.12 -0.82
C LEU A 59 7.77 12.29 -0.84
N CYS A 60 8.15 11.70 0.30
CA CYS A 60 9.46 11.06 0.48
C CYS A 60 9.59 9.70 -0.22
N GLY A 61 8.47 8.99 -0.47
CA GLY A 61 8.47 7.69 -1.16
C GLY A 61 9.09 6.52 -0.39
N ALA A 62 9.74 6.76 0.77
CA ALA A 62 10.45 5.73 1.54
C ALA A 62 9.53 4.69 2.20
N CYS A 63 8.24 4.97 2.35
CA CYS A 63 7.25 4.04 2.90
C CYS A 63 6.04 4.01 1.97
N ALA A 64 5.56 2.81 1.63
CA ALA A 64 4.40 2.66 0.74
C ALA A 64 3.07 2.59 1.49
N LEU A 65 3.04 2.01 2.70
CA LEU A 65 1.80 1.52 3.33
C LEU A 65 1.38 2.25 4.61
N GLN A 66 2.00 3.37 4.97
CA GLN A 66 1.70 4.05 6.24
C GLN A 66 0.27 4.57 6.37
N HIS A 67 -0.46 4.67 5.26
CA HIS A 67 -1.87 5.05 5.21
C HIS A 67 -2.84 3.88 5.47
N TRP A 68 -2.31 2.67 5.71
CA TRP A 68 -3.09 1.45 5.92
C TRP A 68 -2.88 0.93 7.34
N SER A 69 -3.92 0.42 7.99
CA SER A 69 -3.82 -0.14 9.34
C SER A 69 -2.75 -1.23 9.44
N GLY A 70 -2.04 -1.29 10.56
CA GLY A 70 -0.99 -2.30 10.78
C GLY A 70 -1.52 -3.74 10.74
N ALA A 71 -2.75 -3.94 11.21
CA ALA A 71 -3.42 -5.24 11.17
C ALA A 71 -3.65 -5.70 9.72
N ALA A 72 -4.24 -4.83 8.89
CA ALA A 72 -4.52 -5.14 7.49
C ALA A 72 -3.23 -5.32 6.67
N GLN A 73 -2.19 -4.53 6.94
CA GLN A 73 -0.86 -4.75 6.34
C GLN A 73 -0.28 -6.14 6.67
N SER A 74 -0.43 -6.58 7.92
CA SER A 74 0.14 -7.85 8.39
C SER A 74 -0.61 -9.03 7.77
N GLU A 75 -1.92 -8.95 7.72
CA GLU A 75 -2.79 -9.93 7.06
C GLU A 75 -2.47 -10.04 5.56
N TRP A 76 -2.36 -8.90 4.87
CA TRP A 76 -2.00 -8.87 3.46
C TRP A 76 -0.63 -9.50 3.18
N LYS A 77 0.39 -9.19 4.01
CA LYS A 77 1.71 -9.81 3.88
C LYS A 77 1.66 -11.32 4.13
N ARG A 78 0.88 -11.78 5.12
CA ARG A 78 0.67 -13.22 5.37
C ARG A 78 0.07 -13.89 4.13
N GLY A 79 -1.06 -13.37 3.63
CA GLY A 79 -1.73 -13.94 2.45
C GLY A 79 -0.84 -13.97 1.20
N ARG A 80 0.10 -13.04 1.05
CA ARG A 80 1.10 -13.07 -0.03
C ARG A 80 2.07 -14.24 0.09
N VAL A 81 2.58 -14.48 1.31
CA VAL A 81 3.47 -15.61 1.58
C VAL A 81 2.73 -16.93 1.38
N GLU A 82 1.51 -17.06 1.90
CA GLU A 82 0.64 -18.23 1.69
C GLU A 82 0.40 -18.50 0.21
N HIS A 83 0.05 -17.46 -0.56
CA HIS A 83 -0.17 -17.59 -1.99
C HIS A 83 1.09 -18.09 -2.71
N ALA A 84 2.26 -17.52 -2.40
CA ALA A 84 3.53 -17.92 -2.99
C ALA A 84 3.89 -19.37 -2.65
N LEU A 85 3.72 -19.79 -1.39
CA LEU A 85 3.97 -21.17 -0.94
C LEU A 85 3.06 -22.17 -1.65
N ARG A 86 1.77 -21.83 -1.79
CA ARG A 86 0.82 -22.69 -2.54
C ARG A 86 1.23 -22.86 -3.99
N GLN A 87 1.66 -21.79 -4.68
CA GLN A 87 2.15 -21.89 -6.05
C GLN A 87 3.44 -22.74 -6.17
N ALA A 88 4.25 -22.75 -5.11
CA ALA A 88 5.46 -23.56 -5.04
C ALA A 88 5.22 -25.03 -4.61
N GLY A 89 3.96 -25.45 -4.39
CA GLY A 89 3.61 -26.82 -4.01
C GLY A 89 3.52 -27.08 -2.50
N PHE A 90 3.60 -26.04 -1.66
CA PHE A 90 3.52 -26.14 -0.20
C PHE A 90 2.17 -25.66 0.33
N ALA A 91 1.07 -26.21 -0.19
CA ALA A 91 -0.29 -25.75 0.14
C ALA A 91 -0.68 -25.94 1.62
N GLU A 92 -0.03 -26.87 2.33
CA GLU A 92 -0.30 -27.16 3.75
C GLU A 92 0.62 -26.39 4.71
N ALA A 93 1.52 -25.55 4.20
CA ALA A 93 2.42 -24.78 5.05
C ALA A 93 1.63 -23.75 5.89
N ILE A 94 1.89 -23.76 7.20
CA ILE A 94 1.28 -22.81 8.14
C ILE A 94 2.09 -21.52 8.12
N VAL A 95 1.45 -20.40 7.76
CA VAL A 95 2.06 -19.07 7.79
C VAL A 95 1.47 -18.29 8.96
N THR A 96 2.31 -17.96 9.94
CA THR A 96 1.89 -17.11 11.07
C THR A 96 2.06 -15.64 10.75
N LEU A 97 1.43 -14.76 11.53
CA LEU A 97 1.75 -13.33 11.45
C LEU A 97 3.22 -13.10 11.81
N GLY A 98 3.92 -12.34 10.99
CA GLY A 98 5.32 -12.00 11.20
C GLY A 98 5.48 -10.95 12.30
N HIS A 99 6.67 -10.92 12.91
CA HIS A 99 7.06 -9.82 13.79
C HIS A 99 7.10 -8.51 13.02
N VAL A 100 6.37 -7.51 13.50
CA VAL A 100 6.42 -6.14 12.99
C VAL A 100 7.36 -5.33 13.88
N SER A 101 8.44 -4.83 13.29
CA SER A 101 9.37 -3.96 14.01
C SER A 101 8.64 -2.70 14.50
N PRO A 102 8.88 -2.28 15.77
CA PRO A 102 8.33 -1.04 16.28
C PRO A 102 8.74 0.19 15.43
N PRO A 103 7.99 1.30 15.52
CA PRO A 103 8.41 2.57 14.95
C PRO A 103 9.81 2.99 15.40
N ALA A 104 10.49 3.79 14.58
CA ALA A 104 11.83 4.35 14.87
C ALA A 104 12.96 3.33 15.11
N THR A 105 12.84 2.10 14.61
CA THR A 105 13.88 1.05 14.73
C THR A 105 14.88 0.99 13.57
N ARG A 106 14.68 1.75 12.49
CA ARG A 106 15.60 1.80 11.34
C ARG A 106 16.94 2.45 11.76
N ARG A 107 18.04 1.70 11.68
CA ARG A 107 19.38 2.12 12.13
C ARG A 107 20.29 2.72 11.05
N ARG A 108 19.80 2.84 9.81
CA ARG A 108 20.54 3.42 8.68
C ARG A 108 19.58 4.21 7.79
N ALA A 109 20.02 5.38 7.31
CA ALA A 109 19.32 6.18 6.33
C ALA A 109 20.31 6.61 5.24
N ASP A 110 19.85 6.60 4.00
CA ASP A 110 20.54 7.24 2.90
C ASP A 110 19.79 8.54 2.60
N LEU A 111 20.52 9.66 2.62
CA LEU A 111 19.96 11.00 2.44
C LEU A 111 20.55 11.62 1.19
N SER A 112 19.72 11.82 0.16
CA SER A 112 20.13 12.52 -1.06
C SER A 112 20.07 14.02 -0.82
N ILE A 113 21.19 14.70 -1.11
CA ILE A 113 21.27 16.16 -1.05
C ILE A 113 21.15 16.67 -2.47
N LEU A 114 20.16 17.51 -2.71
CA LEU A 114 19.96 18.21 -3.97
C LEU A 114 20.20 19.70 -3.73
N ARG A 115 20.84 20.38 -4.69
CA ARG A 115 20.89 21.83 -4.69
C ARG A 115 19.50 22.34 -5.04
N ALA A 116 18.83 22.99 -4.08
CA ALA A 116 17.64 23.77 -4.40
C ALA A 116 18.05 24.90 -5.36
N GLY A 117 17.19 25.20 -6.34
CA GLY A 117 17.31 26.45 -7.10
C GLY A 117 17.42 27.63 -6.15
N ASP A 118 18.18 28.66 -6.57
CA ASP A 118 18.38 29.93 -5.90
C ASP A 118 18.73 29.86 -4.39
N GLY A 119 19.93 29.37 -4.10
CA GLY A 119 20.63 29.79 -2.89
C GLY A 119 21.08 31.25 -3.05
N SER A 120 20.53 32.15 -2.24
CA SER A 120 21.26 33.37 -1.82
C SER A 120 22.44 32.99 -0.95
#